data_AF-A0A1A8D3Q0-F1
#
_entry.id   AF-A0A1A8D3Q0-F1
#
_cell.length_a   1.000
_cell.length_b   1.000
_cell.length_c   1.000
_cell.angle_alpha   90.00
_cell.angle_beta   90.00
_cell.angle_gamma   90.00
#
_symmetry.space_group_name_H-M   'P 1'
#
loop_
_entity.id
_entity.type
_entity.pdbx_description
1 polymer ?
#
loop_
_entity_poly.entity_id
_entity_poly.type
_entity_poly.pdbx_seq_one_letter_code
_entity_poly.pdbx_strand_id
1 'polypeptide(L)' 'SGYIQEQNEKIYAPRGLLLTDPIERGMRVLEISVFEDRGSVRTSPSSSMSSCSSTR' A
#
# COMPACT_ATOMS: atom_id res chain seq x y z
N SER A 1 3.51 13.59 -26.09
CA SER A 1 3.21 13.59 -24.65
C SER A 1 3.93 12.40 -24.04
N GLY A 2 4.82 12.64 -23.09
CA GLY A 2 5.80 11.65 -22.62
C GLY A 2 5.18 10.50 -21.85
N TYR A 3 5.84 9.34 -21.88
CA TYR A 3 5.46 8.13 -21.15
C TYR A 3 5.04 8.41 -19.70
N ILE A 4 5.79 9.26 -18.98
CA ILE A 4 5.50 9.64 -17.60
C ILE A 4 4.15 10.34 -17.44
N GLN A 5 3.75 11.19 -18.39
CA GLN A 5 2.48 11.91 -18.35
C GLN A 5 1.31 10.93 -18.43
N GLU A 6 1.37 10.01 -19.38
CA GLU A 6 0.34 8.97 -19.57
C GLU A 6 0.27 8.04 -18.35
N GLN A 7 1.41 7.64 -17.79
CA GLN A 7 1.44 6.80 -16.60
C GLN A 7 0.93 7.51 -15.34
N ASN A 8 1.22 8.81 -15.19
CA ASN A 8 0.66 9.63 -14.11
C ASN A 8 -0.88 9.65 -14.16
N GLU A 9 -1.45 9.84 -15.34
CA GLU A 9 -2.91 9.86 -15.54
C GLU A 9 -3.54 8.48 -15.28
N LYS A 10 -2.93 7.41 -15.76
CA LYS A 10 -3.55 6.06 -15.73
C LYS A 10 -3.23 5.24 -14.48
N ILE A 11 -2.04 5.40 -13.90
CA ILE A 11 -1.52 4.47 -12.88
C ILE A 11 -1.19 5.17 -11.58
N TYR A 12 -0.40 6.24 -11.63
CA TYR A 12 0.21 6.81 -10.43
C TYR A 12 -0.76 7.73 -9.67
N ALA A 13 -1.37 8.73 -10.33
CA ALA A 13 -2.23 9.70 -9.65
C ALA A 13 -3.45 9.04 -8.97
N PRO A 14 -4.12 8.04 -9.59
CA PRO A 14 -5.20 7.29 -8.93
C PRO A 14 -4.76 6.53 -7.66
N ARG A 15 -3.45 6.24 -7.53
CA ARG A 15 -2.85 5.57 -6.36
C ARG A 15 -2.20 6.57 -5.39
N GLY A 16 -2.40 7.87 -5.60
CA GLY A 16 -1.82 8.92 -4.75
C GLY A 16 -0.32 9.18 -4.98
N LEU A 17 0.23 8.75 -6.13
CA LEU A 17 1.62 9.00 -6.51
C LEU A 17 1.67 9.90 -7.75
N LEU A 18 2.57 10.88 -7.79
CA LEU A 18 2.77 11.71 -8.98
C LEU A 18 4.26 11.81 -9.28
N LEU A 19 4.69 11.28 -10.41
CA LEU A 19 6.08 11.36 -10.84
C LEU A 19 6.30 12.69 -11.57
N THR A 20 7.27 13.47 -11.13
CA THR A 20 7.73 14.70 -11.80
C THR A 20 9.23 14.59 -11.99
N ASP A 21 9.77 15.25 -13.02
CA ASP A 21 11.21 15.30 -13.22
C ASP A 21 11.88 15.92 -11.97
N PRO A 22 12.81 15.21 -11.30
CA PRO A 22 13.52 15.74 -10.14
C PRO A 22 14.33 17.00 -10.48
N ILE A 23 14.84 17.12 -11.70
CA ILE A 23 15.66 18.27 -12.14
C ILE A 23 14.82 19.54 -12.21
N GLU A 24 13.59 19.46 -12.74
CA GLU A 24 12.65 20.59 -12.80
C GLU A 24 12.29 21.14 -11.41
N ARG A 25 12.45 20.31 -10.37
CA ARG A 25 12.21 20.66 -8.96
C ARG A 25 13.49 21.02 -8.20
N GLY A 26 14.65 21.06 -8.86
CA GLY A 26 15.95 21.36 -8.25
C GLY A 26 16.56 20.18 -7.46
N MET A 27 16.00 18.99 -7.58
CA MET A 27 16.54 17.76 -6.98
C MET A 27 17.54 17.10 -7.95
N ARG A 28 18.59 16.48 -7.41
CA ARG A 28 19.63 15.83 -8.23
C ARG A 28 19.47 14.31 -8.32
N VAL A 29 18.73 13.71 -7.39
CA VAL A 29 18.51 12.25 -7.29
C VAL A 29 17.13 12.01 -6.66
N LEU A 30 16.43 10.98 -7.13
CA LEU A 30 15.21 10.44 -6.51
C LEU A 30 15.42 8.94 -6.29
N GLU A 31 15.38 8.48 -5.03
CA GLU A 31 15.42 7.06 -4.68
C GLU A 31 14.08 6.66 -4.03
N ILE A 32 13.51 5.54 -4.47
CA ILE A 32 12.27 4.98 -3.91
C ILE A 32 12.57 3.56 -3.45
N SER A 33 12.46 3.32 -2.15
CA SER A 33 12.56 1.97 -1.56
C SER A 33 11.19 1.54 -1.05
N VAL A 34 10.72 0.37 -1.48
CA VAL A 34 9.44 -0.20 -1.05
C VAL A 34 9.74 -1.39 -0.15
N PHE A 35 9.23 -1.35 1.08
CA PHE A 35 9.34 -2.45 2.05
C PHE A 35 7.97 -3.08 2.27
N GLU A 36 7.90 -4.40 2.23
CA GLU A 36 6.70 -5.13 2.62
C GLU A 36 6.67 -5.30 4.14
N ASP A 37 5.66 -4.77 4.83
CA ASP A 37 5.38 -5.16 6.21
C ASP A 37 4.76 -6.56 6.21
N ARG A 38 5.59 -7.58 6.39
CA ARG A 38 5.13 -8.96 6.57
C ARG A 38 4.61 -9.22 8.00
N GLY A 39 4.57 -8.21 8.87
CA GLY A 39 4.28 -8.34 10.30
C GLY A 39 2.81 -8.25 10.70
N SER A 40 1.91 -7.78 9.85
CA SER A 40 0.48 -7.65 10.19
C SER A 40 -0.32 -8.88 9.75
N VAL A 41 0.03 -10.04 10.32
CA VAL A 41 -0.90 -11.18 10.37
C VAL A 41 -2.15 -10.66 11.06
N ARG A 42 -3.25 -10.53 10.32
CA ARG A 42 -4.56 -10.18 10.86
C ARG A 42 -4.92 -11.20 11.94
N THR A 43 -4.60 -10.90 13.19
CA THR A 43 -5.17 -11.61 14.32
C THR A 43 -6.61 -11.15 14.44
N SER A 44 -7.49 -11.74 13.62
CA SER A 44 -8.89 -11.84 14.01
C SER A 44 -8.93 -12.91 15.09
N PRO A 45 -9.17 -12.59 16.39
CA PRO A 45 -9.43 -13.64 17.35
C PRO A 45 -10.71 -14.33 16.91
N SER A 46 -10.58 -15.58 16.46
CA SER A 46 -11.73 -16.47 16.34
C SER A 46 -12.36 -16.54 17.72
N SER A 47 -13.56 -15.99 17.88
CA SER A 47 -14.38 -16.21 19.05
C SER A 47 -14.77 -17.69 19.08
N SER A 48 -13.91 -18.51 19.65
CA SER A 48 -14.19 -19.90 20.00
C SER A 48 -15.25 -19.90 21.10
N MET A 49 -16.52 -19.93 20.74
CA MET A 49 -17.58 -20.21 21.70
C MET A 49 -17.61 -21.71 21.95
N SER A 50 -16.93 -22.13 23.01
CA SER A 50 -16.92 -23.51 23.50
C SER A 50 -17.74 -23.64 24.78
N SER A 51 -18.58 -24.69 24.81
CA SER A 51 -19.17 -25.37 25.99
C SER A 51 -20.42 -24.70 26.60
N CYS A 52 -21.47 -25.40 27.05
CA CYS A 52 -21.58 -26.74 27.63
C CYS A 52 -23.02 -27.29 27.54
N SER A 53 -23.16 -28.60 27.42
CA SER A 53 -24.40 -29.37 27.56
C SER A 53 -24.85 -29.41 29.03
N SER A 54 -26.08 -28.99 29.31
CA SER A 54 -26.72 -29.17 30.62
C SER A 54 -27.79 -30.25 30.53
N THR A 55 -27.49 -31.39 31.15
CA THR A 55 -28.44 -32.45 31.49
C THR A 55 -29.10 -32.08 32.82
N ARG A 56 -30.43 -31.93 32.86
CA ARG A 56 -31.28 -32.24 34.02
C ARG A 56 -32.67 -32.62 33.54
#